data_AF-W1XAA7-F1
#
_entry.id   AF-W1XAA7-F1
#
_cell.length_a   1.000
_cell.length_b   1.000
_cell.length_c   1.000
_cell.angle_alpha   90.00
_cell.angle_beta   90.00
_cell.angle_gamma   90.00
#
_symmetry.space_group_name_H-M   'P 1'
#
loop_
_entity.id
_entity.type
_entity.pdbx_description
1 polymer ?
#
loop_
_entity_poly.entity_id
_entity_poly.type
_entity_poly.pdbx_seq_one_letter_code
_entity_poly.pdbx_strand_id
1 'polypeptide(L)' 'KDGLWLARRKRLGFFERPVNIYEAHAGSWKRNPDGTPYSFAQLKEELIPYLVEMNYTHIEFMPLMAHPL' A
#
# COMPACT_ATOMS: atom_id res chain seq x y z
N LYS A 1 -10.78 -2.81 -10.51
CA LYS A 1 -10.58 -2.09 -11.80
C LYS A 1 -10.15 -0.67 -11.48
N ASP A 2 -9.20 -0.10 -12.23
CA ASP A 2 -8.44 1.11 -11.89
C ASP A 2 -8.34 2.14 -13.06
N GLY A 3 -9.11 1.96 -14.13
CA GLY A 3 -9.00 2.78 -15.34
C GLY A 3 -9.18 4.29 -15.12
N LEU A 4 -10.14 4.70 -14.27
CA LEU A 4 -10.32 6.12 -13.93
C LEU A 4 -9.14 6.69 -13.15
N TRP A 5 -8.55 5.89 -12.26
CA TRP A 5 -7.36 6.27 -11.51
C TRP A 5 -6.17 6.50 -12.46
N LEU A 6 -5.93 5.58 -13.39
CA LEU A 6 -4.88 5.70 -14.40
C LEU A 6 -5.06 6.94 -15.29
N ALA A 7 -6.29 7.20 -15.74
CA ALA A 7 -6.60 8.39 -16.55
C ALA A 7 -6.34 9.69 -15.78
N ARG A 8 -6.77 9.76 -14.51
CA ARG A 8 -6.53 10.91 -13.63
C ARG A 8 -5.04 11.12 -13.34
N ARG A 9 -4.29 10.03 -13.09
CA ARG A 9 -2.85 10.05 -12.85
C ARG A 9 -2.09 10.63 -14.05
N LYS A 10 -2.46 10.22 -15.27
CA LYS A 10 -1.84 10.74 -16.51
C LYS A 10 -2.05 12.25 -16.70
N ARG A 11 -3.21 12.77 -16.29
CA ARG A 11 -3.59 14.17 -16.52
C ARG A 11 -2.99 15.15 -15.52
N LEU A 12 -2.84 14.77 -14.25
CA LEU A 12 -2.61 15.72 -13.16
C LEU A 12 -1.14 15.88 -12.73
N GLY A 13 -0.20 15.13 -13.33
CA GLY A 13 1.22 15.20 -12.95
C GLY A 13 1.53 14.72 -11.52
N PHE A 14 2.77 14.30 -11.27
CA PHE A 14 3.20 13.87 -9.92
C PHE A 14 3.69 15.03 -9.05
N PHE A 15 4.35 16.02 -9.64
CA PHE A 15 4.93 17.16 -8.90
C PHE A 15 3.92 18.23 -8.48
N GLU A 16 2.73 18.23 -9.06
CA GLU A 16 1.71 19.27 -8.85
C GLU A 16 0.67 18.87 -7.77
N ARG A 17 0.96 17.84 -6.98
CA ARG A 17 0.00 17.27 -6.02
C ARG A 17 0.67 17.00 -4.67
N PRO A 18 -0.08 17.08 -3.56
CA PRO A 18 0.46 16.67 -2.28
C PRO A 18 0.86 15.20 -2.32
N VAL A 19 2.05 14.92 -1.79
CA VAL A 19 2.61 13.58 -1.64
C VAL A 19 2.88 13.34 -0.16
N ASN A 20 2.14 12.39 0.40
CA ASN A 20 2.32 11.85 1.74
C ASN A 20 2.35 10.32 1.61
N ILE A 21 3.49 9.71 1.97
CA ILE A 21 3.82 8.31 1.73
C ILE A 21 3.85 7.58 3.08
N TYR A 22 3.13 6.46 3.17
CA TYR A 22 3.28 5.50 4.25
C TYR A 22 4.24 4.39 3.82
N GLU A 23 5.42 4.32 4.42
CA GLU A 23 6.38 3.23 4.18
C GLU A 23 6.04 2.02 5.05
N ALA A 24 6.01 0.82 4.47
CA ALA A 24 5.66 -0.40 5.19
C ALA A 24 6.41 -1.64 4.72
N HIS A 25 6.71 -2.54 5.65
CA HIS A 25 7.12 -3.91 5.34
C HIS A 25 5.90 -4.84 5.40
N ALA A 26 5.48 -5.37 4.24
CA ALA A 26 4.24 -6.15 4.12
C ALA A 26 4.20 -7.36 5.07
N GLY A 27 5.33 -8.06 5.25
CA GLY A 27 5.41 -9.26 6.06
C GLY A 27 5.44 -9.04 7.59
N SER A 28 5.58 -7.80 8.04
CA SER A 28 5.62 -7.48 9.48
C SER A 28 4.58 -6.47 9.92
N TRP A 29 3.81 -5.89 8.99
CA TRP A 29 2.79 -4.90 9.31
C TRP A 29 1.73 -5.45 10.28
N LYS A 30 1.26 -6.68 10.06
CA LYS A 30 0.37 -7.38 10.97
C LYS A 30 0.54 -8.89 10.86
N ARG A 31 0.26 -9.61 11.95
CA ARG A 31 0.35 -11.07 12.05
C ARG A 31 -0.99 -11.67 12.47
N ASN A 32 -1.25 -12.88 11.99
CA ASN A 32 -2.36 -13.70 12.42
C ASN A 32 -2.16 -14.17 13.87
N PRO A 33 -3.20 -14.68 14.54
CA PRO A 33 -3.08 -15.21 15.90
C PRO A 33 -2.06 -16.35 16.05
N ASP A 34 -1.82 -17.11 14.98
CA ASP A 34 -0.80 -18.17 14.92
C ASP A 34 0.62 -17.64 14.66
N GLY A 35 0.80 -16.32 14.58
CA GLY A 35 2.08 -15.66 14.34
C GLY A 35 2.50 -15.55 12.87
N THR A 36 1.73 -16.12 11.92
CA THR A 36 2.02 -16.00 10.49
C THR A 36 1.78 -14.57 9.98
N PRO A 37 2.56 -14.08 9.00
CA PRO A 37 2.30 -12.79 8.37
C PRO A 37 0.93 -12.75 7.68
N TYR A 38 0.35 -11.55 7.60
CA TYR A 38 -0.84 -11.34 6.78
C TYR A 38 -0.55 -11.59 5.29
N SER A 39 -1.48 -12.26 4.62
CA SER A 39 -1.49 -12.36 3.15
C SER A 39 -1.85 -11.01 2.52
N PHE A 40 -1.53 -10.81 1.23
CA PHE A 40 -1.95 -9.60 0.50
C PHE A 40 -3.47 -9.39 0.47
N ALA A 41 -4.25 -10.47 0.50
CA ALA A 41 -5.71 -10.36 0.61
C ALA A 41 -6.11 -9.75 1.96
N GLN A 42 -5.50 -10.19 3.05
CA GLN A 42 -5.75 -9.63 4.38
C GLN A 42 -5.23 -8.20 4.51
N LEU A 43 -4.04 -7.91 3.98
CA LEU A 43 -3.52 -6.54 3.90
C LEU A 43 -4.48 -5.64 3.12
N LYS A 44 -5.00 -6.08 1.97
CA LYS A 44 -6.00 -5.31 1.21
C LYS A 44 -7.21 -4.92 2.07
N GLU A 45 -7.76 -5.85 2.84
CA GLU A 45 -8.96 -5.59 3.65
C GLU A 45 -8.70 -4.71 4.88
N GLU A 46 -7.48 -4.72 5.45
CA GLU A 46 -7.19 -3.95 6.68
C GLU A 46 -6.28 -2.73 6.47
N LEU A 47 -5.21 -2.86 5.70
CA LEU A 47 -4.24 -1.79 5.47
C LEU A 47 -4.85 -0.68 4.61
N ILE A 48 -5.63 -1.00 3.56
CA ILE A 48 -6.19 0.04 2.68
C ILE A 48 -7.14 0.97 3.45
N PRO A 49 -8.14 0.47 4.22
CA PRO A 49 -9.00 1.36 5.00
C PRO A 49 -8.22 2.23 5.99
N TYR A 50 -7.24 1.66 6.68
CA TYR A 50 -6.36 2.40 7.59
C TYR A 50 -5.66 3.57 6.88
N LEU A 51 -5.07 3.32 5.70
CA LEU A 51 -4.37 4.37 4.94
C LEU A 51 -5.30 5.49 4.48
N VAL A 52 -6.54 5.15 4.13
CA VAL A 52 -7.57 6.12 3.72
C VAL A 52 -7.99 6.96 4.91
N GLU A 53 -8.26 6.35 6.07
CA GLU A 53 -8.62 7.05 7.32
C GLU A 53 -7.51 8.03 7.74
N MET A 54 -6.25 7.62 7.60
CA MET A 54 -5.09 8.42 7.93
C MET A 54 -4.69 9.44 6.84
N ASN A 55 -5.45 9.54 5.74
CA ASN A 55 -5.23 10.47 4.64
C ASN A 55 -3.85 10.37 3.96
N TYR A 56 -3.28 9.16 3.88
CA TYR A 56 -2.11 8.94 3.05
C TYR A 56 -2.47 8.97 1.57
N THR A 57 -1.54 9.47 0.74
CA THR A 57 -1.74 9.55 -0.72
C THR A 57 -1.13 8.36 -1.46
N HIS A 58 -0.09 7.75 -0.87
CA HIS A 58 0.68 6.66 -1.43
C HIS A 58 1.13 5.71 -0.31
N ILE A 59 1.35 4.45 -0.66
CA ILE A 59 2.08 3.48 0.15
C ILE A 59 3.35 3.09 -0.60
N GLU A 60 4.45 3.03 0.12
CA GLU A 60 5.71 2.47 -0.35
C GLU A 60 5.99 1.17 0.41
N PHE A 61 6.17 0.08 -0.33
CA PHE A 61 6.56 -1.18 0.29
C PHE A 61 8.08 -1.32 0.27
N MET A 62 8.63 -1.75 1.40
CA MET A 62 9.94 -2.39 1.42
C MET A 62 9.96 -3.57 0.42
N PRO A 63 11.14 -4.00 -0.06
CA PRO A 63 11.25 -4.94 -1.18
C PRO A 63 10.31 -6.15 -1.07
N LEU A 64 9.38 -6.25 -2.03
CA LEU A 64 8.40 -7.34 -2.11
C LEU A 64 8.87 -8.53 -2.94
N MET A 65 9.93 -8.34 -3.74
CA MET A 65 10.45 -9.40 -4.60
C MET A 65 10.90 -10.58 -3.73
N ALA A 66 10.72 -11.79 -4.26
CA ALA A 66 11.22 -13.00 -3.61
C ALA A 66 12.72 -12.82 -3.33
N HIS A 67 13.08 -12.77 -2.05
CA HIS A 67 14.47 -12.78 -1.66
C HIS A 67 14.95 -14.23 -1.73
N PRO A 68 15.99 -14.56 -2.50
CA PRO A 68 16.58 -15.88 -2.42
C PRO A 68 17.19 -16.02 -1.02
N LEU A 69 16.76 -17.05 -0.28
CA LEU A 69 17.55 -17.65 0.78
C LEU A 69 18.24 -18.88 0.20
#